data_AF-A0A9X0D244-F1
#
_entry.id   AF-A0A9X0D244-F1
#
_cell.length_a   1.000
_cell.length_b   1.000
_cell.length_c   1.000
_cell.angle_alpha   90.00
_cell.angle_beta   90.00
_cell.angle_gamma   90.00
#
_symmetry.space_group_name_H-M   'P 1'
#
loop_
_entity.id
_entity.type
_entity.pdbx_description
1 polymer ?
#
loop_
_entity_poly.entity_id
_entity_poly.type
_entity_poly.pdbx_seq_one_letter_code
_entity_poly.pdbx_strand_id
1 'polypeptide(L)'
;MAFFIVVALAILLLMFLLAIATLVIISKRGDVVLLKKLPGYKPHLLYGNALEMAREPDKLVEQLTEWINENTADGLMCIWLGPLYPFVLVYKPELIEVILNSSRHITKSLDYQFLHPWLGTVN
;
A
#
# COMPACT_ATOMS: atom_id res chain seq x y z
N MET A 1 39.91 17.09 -9.57
CA MET A 1 39.06 16.93 -10.77
C MET A 1 38.08 15.75 -10.62
N ALA A 2 38.55 14.52 -10.36
CA ALA A 2 37.68 13.35 -10.17
C ALA A 2 36.63 13.51 -9.04
N PHE A 3 37.02 14.06 -7.88
CA PHE A 3 36.08 14.31 -6.77
C PHE A 3 34.87 15.16 -7.18
N PHE A 4 35.10 16.27 -7.89
CA PHE A 4 34.03 17.16 -8.35
C PHE A 4 33.11 16.47 -9.37
N ILE A 5 33.67 15.61 -10.24
CA ILE A 5 32.89 14.83 -11.21
C ILE A 5 31.98 13.83 -10.48
N VAL A 6 32.51 13.11 -9.48
CA VAL A 6 31.72 12.14 -8.69
C VAL A 6 30.58 12.83 -7.96
N VAL A 7 30.83 13.98 -7.33
CA VAL A 7 29.79 14.75 -6.63
C VAL A 7 28.72 15.25 -7.61
N ALA A 8 29.12 15.77 -8.78
CA ALA A 8 28.17 16.22 -9.80
C ALA A 8 27.28 15.08 -10.30
N LEU A 9 27.85 13.90 -10.56
CA LEU A 9 27.09 12.72 -10.98
C LEU A 9 26.12 12.25 -9.89
N ALA A 10 26.52 12.27 -8.61
CA ALA A 10 25.65 11.91 -7.50
C ALA A 10 24.45 12.87 -7.37
N ILE A 11 24.68 14.19 -7.55
CA ILE A 11 23.60 15.19 -7.54
C ILE A 11 22.66 14.99 -8.73
N LEU A 12 23.19 14.78 -9.94
CA LEU A 12 22.38 14.49 -11.12
C LEU A 12 21.53 13.23 -10.94
N LEU A 13 22.11 12.17 -10.38
CA LEU A 13 21.39 10.93 -10.07
C LEU A 13 20.28 11.19 -9.06
N LEU A 14 20.56 11.93 -7.98
CA LEU A 14 19.56 12.28 -6.97
C LEU A 14 18.40 13.08 -7.58
N MET A 15 18.69 14.10 -8.40
CA MET A 15 17.66 14.88 -9.08
C MET A 15 16.83 14.02 -10.03
N PHE A 16 17.45 13.11 -10.76
CA PHE A 16 16.77 12.18 -11.65
C PHE A 16 15.82 11.24 -10.88
N LEU A 17 16.27 10.68 -9.76
CA LEU A 17 15.44 9.84 -8.89
C LEU A 17 14.26 10.62 -8.30
N LEU A 18 14.48 11.88 -7.87
CA LEU A 18 13.40 12.74 -7.38
C LEU A 18 12.39 13.09 -8.48
N ALA A 19 12.86 13.35 -9.71
CA ALA A 19 11.98 13.59 -10.86
C ALA A 19 11.11 12.36 -11.15
N ILE A 20 11.67 11.15 -11.15
CA ILE A 20 10.90 9.91 -11.30
C ILE A 20 9.89 9.75 -10.15
N ALA A 21 10.33 9.93 -8.90
CA ALA A 21 9.46 9.79 -7.73
C ALA A 21 8.25 10.74 -7.80
N THR A 22 8.47 12.01 -8.17
CA THR A 22 7.39 12.99 -8.34
C THR A 22 6.44 12.64 -9.47
N LEU A 23 6.93 12.16 -10.62
CA LEU A 23 6.09 11.67 -11.71
C LEU A 23 5.24 10.48 -11.28
N VAL A 24 5.81 9.52 -10.55
CA VAL A 24 5.06 8.37 -10.00
C VAL A 24 3.99 8.85 -9.03
N ILE A 25 4.32 9.74 -8.09
CA ILE A 25 3.34 10.32 -7.16
C ILE A 25 2.19 10.96 -7.94
N ILE A 26 2.49 11.80 -8.95
CA ILE A 26 1.48 12.47 -9.77
C ILE A 26 0.60 11.46 -10.51
N SER A 27 1.19 10.41 -11.09
CA SER A 27 0.44 9.37 -11.80
C SER A 27 -0.57 8.64 -10.89
N LYS A 28 -0.26 8.52 -9.59
CA LYS A 28 -1.11 7.85 -8.60
C LYS A 28 -2.02 8.79 -7.83
N ARG A 29 -1.93 10.12 -8.05
CA ARG A 29 -2.66 11.11 -7.23
C ARG A 29 -4.17 10.91 -7.21
N GLY A 30 -4.78 10.62 -8.36
CA GLY A 30 -6.23 10.46 -8.47
C GLY A 30 -6.76 9.38 -7.54
N ASP A 31 -6.21 8.17 -7.69
CA ASP A 31 -6.59 6.99 -6.89
C ASP A 31 -6.29 7.22 -5.41
N VAL A 32 -5.12 7.77 -5.09
CA VAL A 32 -4.71 8.03 -3.70
C VAL A 32 -5.65 9.02 -3.02
N VAL A 33 -6.06 10.09 -3.71
CA VAL A 33 -7.00 11.08 -3.16
C VAL A 33 -8.37 10.48 -2.91
N LEU A 34 -8.84 9.58 -3.78
CA LEU A 34 -10.12 8.88 -3.57
C LEU A 34 -10.04 7.92 -2.38
N LEU A 35 -8.97 7.13 -2.30
CA LEU A 35 -8.78 6.12 -1.26
C LEU A 35 -8.52 6.73 0.13
N LYS A 36 -7.93 7.93 0.20
CA LYS A 36 -7.77 8.67 1.47
C LYS A 36 -9.09 9.15 2.08
N LYS A 37 -10.20 9.11 1.33
CA LYS A 37 -11.54 9.41 1.85
C LYS A 37 -12.20 8.22 2.54
N LEU A 38 -11.67 7.02 2.33
CA LEU A 38 -12.17 5.83 3.01
C LEU A 38 -11.85 5.94 4.51
N PRO A 39 -12.73 5.42 5.38
CA PRO A 39 -12.46 5.31 6.81
C PRO A 39 -11.22 4.46 7.07
N GLY A 40 -10.57 4.65 8.21
CA GLY A 40 -9.37 3.91 8.60
C GLY A 40 -8.39 4.77 9.39
N TYR A 41 -7.23 4.19 9.69
CA TYR A 41 -6.22 4.83 10.51
C TYR A 41 -5.44 5.87 9.72
N LYS A 42 -5.28 7.06 10.30
CA LYS A 42 -4.56 8.16 9.67
C LYS A 42 -3.12 7.73 9.37
N PRO A 43 -2.69 7.72 8.09
CA PRO A 43 -1.35 7.26 7.74
C PRO A 43 -0.30 8.33 8.03
N HIS A 44 0.87 7.92 8.50
CA HIS A 44 2.04 8.77 8.54
C HIS A 44 2.55 9.08 7.12
N LEU A 45 3.12 10.27 6.93
CA LEU A 45 3.52 10.76 5.60
C LEU A 45 4.53 9.84 4.89
N LEU A 46 5.48 9.27 5.62
CA LEU A 46 6.61 8.53 5.03
C LEU A 46 6.41 7.01 5.01
N TYR A 47 5.76 6.45 6.03
CA TYR A 47 5.67 5.00 6.23
C TYR A 47 4.23 4.51 6.35
N GLY A 48 3.24 5.38 6.18
CA GLY A 48 1.84 5.00 6.32
C GLY A 48 1.55 4.54 7.75
N ASN A 49 1.00 3.34 7.88
CA ASN A 49 0.73 2.63 9.14
C ASN A 49 1.74 1.50 9.40
N ALA A 50 2.81 1.40 8.60
CA ALA A 50 3.70 0.24 8.61
C ALA A 50 4.45 0.05 9.93
N LEU A 51 4.74 1.13 10.67
CA LEU A 51 5.45 1.04 11.96
C LEU A 51 4.51 0.71 13.11
N GLU A 52 3.22 1.01 12.94
CA GLU A 52 2.14 0.70 13.87
C GLU A 52 1.68 -0.75 13.77
N MET A 53 1.98 -1.43 12.65
CA MET A 53 1.61 -2.83 12.44
C MET A 53 2.44 -3.77 13.32
N ALA A 54 1.76 -4.75 13.90
CA ALA A 54 2.42 -5.83 14.63
C ALA A 54 3.33 -6.65 13.70
N ARG A 55 4.47 -7.09 14.22
CA ARG A 55 5.52 -7.79 13.46
C ARG A 55 5.30 -9.30 13.46
N GLU A 56 4.77 -9.82 14.56
CA GLU A 56 4.44 -11.22 14.71
C GLU A 56 3.11 -11.52 13.98
N PRO A 57 3.03 -12.58 13.16
CA PRO A 57 1.83 -12.86 12.35
C PRO A 57 0.55 -13.04 13.17
N ASP A 58 0.62 -13.69 14.33
CA ASP A 58 -0.50 -13.88 15.25
C ASP A 58 -0.99 -12.53 15.80
N LYS A 59 -0.06 -11.66 16.20
CA LYS A 59 -0.37 -10.32 16.69
C LYS A 59 -0.91 -9.39 15.61
N LEU A 60 -0.46 -9.57 14.37
CA LEU A 60 -1.02 -8.84 13.24
C LEU A 60 -2.49 -9.20 13.01
N VAL A 61 -2.84 -10.48 13.08
CA VAL A 61 -4.24 -10.91 12.92
C VAL A 61 -5.12 -10.41 14.07
N GLU A 62 -4.64 -10.48 15.31
CA GLU A 62 -5.32 -9.89 16.47
C GLU A 62 -5.57 -8.39 16.26
N GLN A 63 -4.52 -7.63 15.94
CA GLN A 63 -4.61 -6.18 15.70
C GLN A 63 -5.59 -5.82 14.58
N LEU A 64 -5.55 -6.54 13.45
CA LEU A 64 -6.47 -6.28 12.35
C LEU A 64 -7.92 -6.56 12.74
N THR A 65 -8.15 -7.58 13.57
CA THR A 65 -9.48 -7.91 14.08
C THR A 65 -9.99 -6.82 15.03
N GLU A 66 -9.14 -6.32 15.92
CA GLU A 66 -9.45 -5.18 16.78
C GLU A 66 -9.81 -3.93 15.95
N TRP A 67 -8.99 -3.61 14.95
CA TRP A 67 -9.25 -2.48 14.05
C TRP A 67 -10.56 -2.61 13.28
N ILE A 68 -10.91 -3.82 12.82
CA ILE A 68 -12.20 -4.10 12.19
C ILE A 68 -13.35 -3.87 13.18
N ASN A 69 -13.21 -4.34 14.42
CA ASN A 69 -14.23 -4.20 15.46
C ASN A 69 -14.42 -2.73 15.91
N GLU A 70 -13.38 -1.91 15.83
CA GLU A 70 -13.47 -0.47 16.09
C GLU A 70 -14.14 0.31 14.95
N ASN A 71 -14.04 -0.21 13.71
CA ASN A 71 -14.50 0.48 12.48
C ASN A 71 -15.69 -0.23 11.82
N THR A 72 -16.59 -0.84 12.58
CA THR A 72 -17.63 -1.72 12.02
C THR A 72 -18.66 -1.01 11.13
N ALA A 73 -18.89 0.28 11.35
CA ALA A 73 -20.01 1.02 10.75
C ALA A 73 -19.97 1.04 9.20
N ASP A 74 -18.79 1.28 8.63
CA ASP A 74 -18.62 1.45 7.19
C ASP A 74 -18.40 0.13 6.44
N GLY A 75 -18.06 -0.95 7.16
CA GLY A 75 -17.86 -2.29 6.60
C GLY A 75 -16.60 -2.48 5.75
N LEU A 76 -15.79 -1.42 5.63
CA LEU A 76 -14.47 -1.41 5.03
C LEU A 76 -13.59 -0.40 5.74
N MET A 77 -12.27 -0.56 5.66
CA MET A 77 -11.30 0.44 6.09
C MET A 77 -10.07 0.43 5.19
N CYS A 78 -9.33 1.54 5.15
CA CYS A 78 -8.11 1.69 4.39
C CYS A 78 -6.92 1.91 5.33
N ILE A 79 -5.91 1.05 5.21
CA ILE A 79 -4.60 1.20 5.85
C ILE A 79 -3.55 1.43 4.76
N TRP A 80 -2.41 2.05 5.10
CA TRP A 80 -1.40 2.41 4.11
C TRP A 80 -0.04 1.84 4.48
N LEU A 81 0.68 1.28 3.52
CA LEU A 81 2.11 0.99 3.65
C LEU A 81 2.89 2.06 2.89
N GLY A 82 3.47 3.01 3.61
CA GLY A 82 4.08 4.18 2.99
C GLY A 82 3.06 5.16 2.36
N PRO A 83 3.53 6.11 1.56
CA PRO A 83 2.72 7.24 1.07
C PRO A 83 1.72 6.89 -0.04
N LEU A 84 1.96 5.79 -0.77
CA LEU A 84 1.28 5.50 -2.05
C LEU A 84 0.68 4.09 -2.15
N TYR A 85 0.79 3.27 -1.11
CA TYR A 85 0.36 1.87 -1.18
C TYR A 85 -0.78 1.57 -0.19
N PRO A 86 -2.04 1.69 -0.63
CA PRO A 86 -3.21 1.44 0.21
C PRO A 86 -3.59 -0.04 0.22
N PHE A 87 -4.03 -0.51 1.38
CA PHE A 87 -4.74 -1.78 1.58
C PHE A 87 -6.15 -1.47 2.06
N VAL A 88 -7.15 -1.86 1.26
CA VAL A 88 -8.55 -1.75 1.63
C VAL A 88 -8.99 -3.08 2.20
N LEU A 89 -9.25 -3.12 3.50
CA LEU A 89 -9.85 -4.26 4.18
C LEU A 89 -11.36 -4.15 4.07
N VAL A 90 -12.01 -5.18 3.54
CA VAL A 90 -13.47 -5.26 3.41
C VAL A 90 -13.94 -6.44 4.23
N TYR A 91 -14.82 -6.20 5.20
CA TYR A 91 -15.22 -7.18 6.21
C TYR A 91 -16.74 -7.28 6.37
N LYS A 92 -17.51 -6.42 5.70
CA LYS A 92 -18.96 -6.52 5.65
C LYS A 92 -19.40 -7.44 4.49
N PRO A 93 -20.23 -8.48 4.74
CA PRO A 93 -20.58 -9.49 3.73
C PRO A 93 -21.16 -8.91 2.44
N GLU A 94 -22.02 -7.89 2.54
CA GLU A 94 -22.68 -7.29 1.38
C GLU A 94 -21.68 -6.57 0.45
N LEU A 95 -20.60 -6.02 1.01
CA LEU A 95 -19.53 -5.39 0.23
C LEU A 95 -18.59 -6.43 -0.39
N ILE A 96 -18.29 -7.49 0.37
CA ILE A 96 -17.48 -8.61 -0.10
C ILE A 96 -18.16 -9.28 -1.30
N GLU A 97 -19.47 -9.50 -1.22
CA GLU A 97 -20.26 -10.12 -2.29
C GLU A 97 -20.15 -9.36 -3.61
N VAL A 98 -20.21 -8.02 -3.58
CA VAL A 98 -20.04 -7.17 -4.77
C VAL A 98 -18.67 -7.36 -5.43
N ILE A 99 -17.62 -7.49 -4.62
CA ILE A 99 -16.25 -7.69 -5.13
C ILE A 99 -16.08 -9.10 -5.67
N LEU A 100 -16.51 -10.11 -4.92
CA LEU A 100 -16.31 -11.53 -5.27
C LEU A 100 -17.18 -11.99 -6.45
N ASN A 101 -18.35 -11.39 -6.67
CA ASN A 101 -19.18 -11.67 -7.83
C ASN A 101 -18.70 -10.96 -9.11
N SER A 102 -17.71 -10.06 -9.02
CA SER A 102 -17.18 -9.32 -10.16
C SER A 102 -15.96 -10.00 -10.77
N SER A 103 -15.99 -10.23 -12.09
CA SER A 103 -14.80 -10.69 -12.83
C SER A 103 -13.74 -9.60 -13.03
N ARG A 104 -14.05 -8.34 -12.73
CA ARG A 104 -13.15 -7.18 -12.94
C ARG A 104 -11.94 -7.20 -12.01
N HIS A 105 -12.08 -7.73 -10.80
CA HIS A 105 -11.07 -7.73 -9.74
C HIS A 105 -10.50 -9.13 -9.46
N ILE A 106 -10.57 -10.04 -10.43
CA ILE A 106 -10.10 -11.43 -10.28
C ILE A 106 -8.57 -11.56 -10.25
N THR A 107 -7.85 -10.57 -10.78
CA THR A 107 -6.39 -10.55 -10.81
C THR A 107 -5.83 -10.35 -9.41
N LYS A 108 -4.86 -11.18 -9.02
CA LYS A 108 -4.15 -11.07 -7.74
C LYS A 108 -3.40 -9.73 -7.64
N SER A 109 -3.25 -9.21 -6.42
CA SER A 109 -2.49 -7.98 -6.17
C SER A 109 -1.00 -8.17 -6.46
N LEU A 110 -0.27 -7.05 -6.55
CA LEU A 110 1.18 -7.06 -6.75
C LEU A 110 1.90 -7.82 -5.61
N ASP A 111 1.36 -7.80 -4.39
CA ASP A 111 1.94 -8.48 -3.22
C ASP A 111 2.04 -9.99 -3.41
N TYR A 112 1.16 -10.57 -4.23
CA TYR A 112 1.19 -12.00 -4.53
C TYR A 112 2.48 -12.42 -5.26
N GLN A 113 3.20 -11.47 -5.86
CA GLN A 113 4.50 -11.73 -6.48
C GLN A 113 5.53 -12.22 -5.46
N PHE A 114 5.45 -11.80 -4.20
CA PHE A 114 6.33 -12.29 -3.14
C PHE A 114 6.09 -13.77 -2.80
N LEU A 115 4.91 -14.29 -3.13
CA LEU A 115 4.54 -15.69 -2.87
C LEU A 115 4.88 -16.62 -4.05
N HIS A 116 5.10 -16.10 -5.26
CA HIS A 116 5.41 -16.91 -6.44
C HIS A 116 6.60 -17.87 -6.24
N PRO A 117 7.74 -17.46 -5.64
CA PRO A 117 8.85 -18.37 -5.39
C PRO A 117 8.48 -19.54 -4.47
N TRP A 118 7.63 -19.30 -3.47
CA TRP A 118 7.17 -20.34 -2.54
C TRP A 118 6.14 -21.28 -3.18
N LEU A 119 5.25 -20.75 -4.02
CA LEU A 119 4.20 -21.52 -4.71
C LEU A 119 4.75 -22.39 -5.86
N GLY A 120 6.03 -22.26 -6.22
CA GLY A 120 6.64 -23.00 -7.32
C GLY A 120 6.16 -22.57 -8.71
N THR A 121 5.46 -21.44 -8.81
CA THR A 121 5.05 -20.85 -10.09
C THR A 121 6.10 -19.82 -10.52
N VAL A 122 6.86 -20.14 -11.57
CA VAL A 122 7.68 -19.18 -12.30
C VAL A 122 6.77 -18.43 -13.27
N ASN A 123 6.57 -17.12 -13.02
CA ASN A 123 6.11 -16.17 -14.03
C ASN A 123 7.32 -15.40 -14.54
#